data_AF-V8NRG4-F1
#
_entry.id   AF-V8NRG4-F1
#
_cell.length_a   1.000
_cell.length_b   1.000
_cell.length_c   1.000
_cell.angle_alpha   90.00
_cell.angle_beta   90.00
_cell.angle_gamma   90.00
#
_symmetry.space_group_name_H-M   'P 1'
#
loop_
_entity.id
_entity.type
_entity.pdbx_description
1 polymer ?
#
loop_
_entity_poly.entity_id
_entity_poly.type
_entity_poly.pdbx_seq_one_letter_code
_entity_poly.pdbx_strand_id
1 'polypeptide(L)'
;MAALEDDDLSANPGLANLIAELRKHIDSSGMSIALAQPLEEARKMLQAHRAIWLKWATLYWFLREAVLKPGADAFLQNQKFLETMEQQLLVDKLKWILTPCLSQPNVYRPVLGLETKHLAEFLPPHQDMEQMEKSLPAEVGKLLKAACLQLLSYYHPDSATEKQYLNEVRAQQEELKGCLDQKKAVYSQVLRRCLDLLKRLAREFRLEVQSNLHQVNIQYIEAKCNALLLKIRDELQGSLIKEEKDLATFRNVLSEYEILGPEFAKLVEEYTKLHEIIQNRQWMLAELNKY
;
A
#
# COMPACT_ATOMS: atom_id res chain seq x y z
N MET A 1 -51.18 8.39 31.31
CA MET A 1 -51.69 7.01 31.29
C MET A 1 -53.20 7.05 31.33
N ALA A 2 -53.84 6.17 30.55
CA ALA A 2 -55.29 5.96 30.53
C ALA A 2 -55.82 5.68 31.94
N ALA A 3 -57.00 6.22 32.23
CA ALA A 3 -57.73 6.01 33.46
C ALA A 3 -57.98 4.51 33.67
N LEU A 4 -57.33 3.93 34.67
CA LEU A 4 -57.84 2.72 35.33
C LEU A 4 -58.96 3.23 36.25
N GLU A 5 -60.18 2.76 35.99
CA GLU A 5 -61.38 3.17 36.71
C GLU A 5 -61.31 2.72 38.18
N ASP A 6 -61.79 3.55 39.09
CA ASP A 6 -61.77 3.33 40.56
C ASP A 6 -62.40 1.98 40.98
N ASP A 7 -63.28 1.43 40.13
CA ASP A 7 -63.95 0.16 40.35
C ASP A 7 -63.00 -1.05 40.33
N ASP A 8 -61.95 -1.04 39.51
CA ASP A 8 -60.96 -2.13 39.40
C ASP A 8 -59.98 -2.18 40.59
N LEU A 9 -59.78 -1.05 41.27
CA LEU A 9 -58.91 -0.93 42.45
C LEU A 9 -59.58 -1.46 43.73
N SER A 10 -60.91 -1.47 43.78
CA SER A 10 -61.69 -1.97 44.91
C SER A 10 -61.68 -3.50 45.03
N ALA A 11 -61.54 -4.22 43.90
CA ALA A 11 -61.56 -5.67 43.85
C ALA A 11 -60.23 -6.34 44.27
N ASN A 12 -59.11 -5.61 44.24
CA ASN A 12 -57.76 -6.16 44.47
C ASN A 12 -56.91 -5.26 45.39
N PRO A 13 -57.02 -5.40 46.73
CA PRO A 13 -56.32 -4.52 47.68
C PRO A 13 -54.79 -4.65 47.63
N GLY A 14 -54.27 -5.82 47.21
CA GLY A 14 -52.82 -6.02 47.02
C GLY A 14 -52.23 -5.20 45.88
N LEU A 15 -52.97 -5.05 44.77
CA LEU A 15 -52.57 -4.20 43.63
C LEU A 15 -52.64 -2.72 43.99
N ALA A 16 -53.67 -2.31 44.74
CA ALA A 16 -53.80 -0.94 45.24
C ALA A 16 -52.60 -0.52 46.11
N ASN A 17 -52.13 -1.40 47.01
CA ASN A 17 -50.95 -1.15 47.84
C ASN A 17 -49.66 -1.06 47.00
N LEU A 18 -49.52 -1.91 45.98
CA LEU A 18 -48.34 -1.91 45.10
C LEU A 18 -48.28 -0.66 44.23
N ILE A 19 -49.43 -0.21 43.70
CA ILE A 19 -49.55 1.05 42.96
C ILE A 19 -49.30 2.25 43.88
N ALA A 20 -49.75 2.20 45.14
CA ALA A 20 -49.48 3.25 46.13
C ALA A 20 -47.98 3.37 46.48
N GLU A 21 -47.27 2.25 46.64
CA GLU A 21 -45.82 2.26 46.84
C GLU A 21 -45.05 2.67 45.57
N LEU A 22 -45.46 2.21 44.39
CA LEU A 22 -44.86 2.63 43.13
C LEU A 22 -45.05 4.13 42.87
N ARG A 23 -46.20 4.70 43.23
CA ARG A 23 -46.48 6.14 43.13
C ARG A 23 -45.55 6.98 44.00
N LYS A 24 -45.01 6.44 45.11
CA LYS A 24 -43.99 7.14 45.91
C LYS A 24 -42.64 7.22 45.20
N HIS A 25 -42.39 6.34 44.24
CA HIS A 25 -41.12 6.24 43.53
C HIS A 25 -41.19 6.70 42.07
N ILE A 26 -42.38 6.91 41.49
CA ILE A 26 -42.59 7.19 40.07
C ILE A 26 -43.33 8.52 39.87
N ASP A 27 -42.85 9.35 38.95
CA ASP A 27 -43.48 10.62 38.56
C ASP A 27 -44.66 10.43 37.57
N SER A 28 -45.42 11.49 37.29
CA SER A 28 -46.59 11.45 36.39
C SER A 28 -46.26 11.02 34.94
N SER A 29 -44.98 10.90 34.59
CA SER A 29 -44.48 10.45 33.29
C SER A 29 -44.06 8.97 33.27
N GLY A 30 -44.09 8.27 34.41
CA GLY A 30 -43.71 6.86 34.53
C GLY A 30 -42.23 6.63 34.85
N MET A 31 -41.48 7.67 35.23
CA MET A 31 -40.05 7.60 35.53
C MET A 31 -39.78 7.62 37.02
N SER A 32 -38.74 6.92 37.47
CA SER A 32 -38.33 6.98 38.87
C SER A 32 -37.92 8.40 39.26
N ILE A 33 -38.44 8.93 40.37
CA ILE A 33 -38.20 10.30 40.84
C ILE A 33 -36.69 10.55 41.04
N ALA A 34 -35.94 9.52 41.43
CA ALA A 34 -34.48 9.58 41.59
C ALA A 34 -33.72 9.72 40.26
N LEU A 35 -34.30 9.27 39.14
CA LEU A 35 -33.71 9.34 37.80
C LEU A 35 -34.26 10.51 36.96
N ALA A 36 -35.44 11.03 37.31
CA ALA A 36 -36.05 12.15 36.61
C ALA A 36 -35.19 13.43 36.67
N GLN A 37 -34.62 13.74 37.84
CA GLN A 37 -33.77 14.93 38.02
C GLN A 37 -32.46 14.87 37.19
N PRO A 38 -31.63 13.81 37.29
CA PRO A 38 -30.41 13.70 36.46
C PRO A 38 -30.71 13.67 34.96
N LEU A 39 -31.83 13.08 34.54
CA LEU A 39 -32.19 13.01 33.13
C LEU A 39 -32.60 14.38 32.60
N GLU A 40 -33.34 15.16 33.38
CA GLU A 40 -33.72 16.52 32.99
C GLU A 40 -32.50 17.46 32.95
N GLU A 41 -31.55 17.29 33.86
CA GLU A 41 -30.24 17.97 33.81
C GLU A 41 -29.44 17.58 32.56
N ALA A 42 -29.34 16.29 32.26
CA ALA A 42 -28.68 15.79 31.05
C ALA A 42 -29.36 16.30 29.77
N ARG A 43 -30.70 16.39 29.75
CA ARG A 43 -31.47 16.98 28.63
C ARG A 43 -31.14 18.45 28.46
N LYS A 44 -31.08 19.22 29.54
CA LYS A 44 -30.68 20.65 29.50
C LYS A 44 -29.25 20.80 29.00
N MET A 45 -28.31 19.98 29.46
CA MET A 45 -26.94 19.98 28.94
C MET A 45 -26.87 19.63 27.46
N LEU A 46 -27.64 18.63 27.02
CA LEU A 46 -27.70 18.23 25.62
C LEU A 46 -28.30 19.34 24.75
N GLN A 47 -29.35 20.01 25.21
CA GLN A 47 -29.93 21.16 24.52
C GLN A 47 -28.94 22.33 24.44
N ALA A 48 -28.20 22.60 25.51
CA ALA A 48 -27.15 23.63 25.52
C ALA A 48 -26.02 23.30 24.54
N HIS A 49 -25.51 22.06 24.55
CA HIS A 49 -24.51 21.60 23.60
C HIS A 49 -25.01 21.65 22.15
N ARG A 50 -26.26 21.25 21.91
CA ARG A 50 -26.89 21.34 20.58
C ARG A 50 -26.99 22.79 20.12
N ALA A 51 -27.39 23.71 20.99
CA ALA A 51 -27.47 25.13 20.65
C ALA A 51 -26.09 25.72 20.34
N ILE A 52 -25.07 25.39 21.13
CA ILE A 52 -23.68 25.80 20.90
C ILE A 52 -23.17 25.22 19.58
N TRP A 53 -23.39 23.92 19.34
CA TRP A 53 -23.01 23.26 18.10
C TRP A 53 -23.69 23.89 16.88
N LEU A 54 -24.99 24.16 16.96
CA LEU A 54 -25.73 24.81 15.87
C LEU A 54 -25.17 26.20 15.58
N LYS A 55 -24.81 26.98 16.60
CA LYS A 55 -24.15 28.29 16.42
C LYS A 55 -22.81 28.16 15.71
N TRP A 56 -21.98 27.19 16.08
CA TRP A 56 -20.70 26.96 15.41
C TRP A 56 -20.86 26.40 14.00
N ALA A 57 -21.83 25.52 13.80
CA ALA A 57 -22.14 24.94 12.51
C ALA A 57 -22.60 26.03 11.54
N THR A 58 -23.54 26.90 11.93
CA THR A 58 -24.00 27.99 11.07
C THR A 58 -22.83 28.90 10.70
N LEU A 59 -22.01 29.32 11.66
CA LEU A 59 -20.81 30.12 11.39
C LEU A 59 -19.85 29.43 10.41
N TYR A 60 -19.57 28.14 10.61
CA TYR A 60 -18.72 27.37 9.71
C TYR A 60 -19.29 27.28 8.29
N TRP A 61 -20.59 26.99 8.16
CA TRP A 61 -21.25 26.92 6.86
C TRP A 61 -21.23 28.27 6.14
N PHE A 62 -21.49 29.38 6.85
CA PHE A 62 -21.42 30.72 6.28
C PHE A 62 -20.00 31.10 5.85
N LEU A 63 -18.99 30.82 6.68
CA LEU A 63 -17.59 31.05 6.33
C LEU A 63 -17.18 30.24 5.10
N ARG A 64 -17.61 28.98 5.02
CA ARG A 64 -17.35 28.11 3.87
C ARG A 64 -18.05 28.60 2.61
N GLU A 65 -19.30 29.06 2.71
CA GLU A 65 -20.04 29.60 1.59
C GLU A 65 -19.45 30.92 1.07
N ALA A 66 -18.95 31.77 1.97
CA ALA A 66 -18.24 33.01 1.61
C ALA A 66 -16.93 32.75 0.84
N VAL A 67 -16.21 31.67 1.16
CA VAL A 67 -15.02 31.25 0.39
C VAL A 67 -15.40 30.68 -0.98
N LEU A 68 -16.53 29.98 -1.08
CA LEU A 68 -16.95 29.30 -2.30
C LEU A 68 -17.67 30.21 -3.32
N LYS A 69 -18.26 31.33 -2.88
CA LYS A 69 -18.92 32.31 -3.75
C LYS A 69 -18.06 33.57 -3.92
N PRO A 70 -17.16 33.63 -4.92
CA PRO A 70 -16.56 34.88 -5.33
C PRO A 70 -17.64 35.74 -6.03
N GLY A 71 -18.26 36.65 -5.29
CA GLY A 71 -19.17 37.65 -5.85
C GLY A 71 -18.41 38.65 -6.71
N ALA A 72 -18.95 38.97 -7.88
CA ALA A 72 -18.31 39.74 -8.96
C ALA A 72 -17.93 41.20 -8.61
N ASP A 73 -18.29 41.76 -7.45
CA ASP A 73 -18.25 43.22 -7.23
C ASP A 73 -17.40 43.73 -6.03
N ALA A 74 -16.65 42.87 -5.32
CA ALA A 74 -15.83 43.28 -4.14
C ALA A 74 -14.31 42.99 -4.30
N PHE A 75 -13.79 43.20 -5.51
CA PHE A 75 -12.73 42.38 -6.12
C PHE A 75 -11.27 42.61 -5.70
N LEU A 76 -10.91 43.40 -4.67
CA LEU A 76 -9.47 43.65 -4.37
C LEU A 76 -9.04 43.53 -2.91
N GLN A 77 -9.86 43.97 -1.94
CA GLN A 77 -9.52 43.80 -0.51
C GLN A 77 -9.98 42.43 0.01
N ASN A 78 -11.12 41.94 -0.47
CA ASN A 78 -11.69 40.66 -0.03
C ASN A 78 -10.99 39.45 -0.65
N GLN A 79 -10.32 39.59 -1.80
CA GLN A 79 -9.62 38.47 -2.43
C GLN A 79 -8.43 38.01 -1.60
N LYS A 80 -7.55 38.95 -1.17
CA LYS A 80 -6.43 38.63 -0.29
C LYS A 80 -6.88 38.11 1.08
N PHE A 81 -7.97 38.66 1.62
CA PHE A 81 -8.59 38.20 2.86
C PHE A 81 -9.14 36.77 2.74
N LEU A 82 -9.89 36.46 1.68
CA LEU A 82 -10.46 35.13 1.44
C LEU A 82 -9.38 34.09 1.12
N GLU A 83 -8.36 34.44 0.33
CA GLU A 83 -7.21 33.59 0.05
C GLU A 83 -6.41 33.29 1.33
N THR A 84 -6.18 34.31 2.17
CA THR A 84 -5.51 34.15 3.48
C THR A 84 -6.34 33.24 4.40
N MET A 85 -7.66 33.44 4.45
CA MET A 85 -8.57 32.64 5.26
C MET A 85 -8.65 31.19 4.79
N GLU A 86 -8.71 30.96 3.47
CA GLU A 86 -8.68 29.61 2.88
C GLU A 86 -7.38 28.89 3.21
N GLN A 87 -6.24 29.59 3.09
CA GLN A 87 -4.93 29.04 3.45
C GLN A 87 -4.86 28.68 4.94
N GLN A 88 -5.38 29.51 5.85
CA GLN A 88 -5.46 29.19 7.28
C GLN A 88 -6.33 27.96 7.57
N LEU A 89 -7.52 27.89 6.98
CA LEU A 89 -8.43 26.75 7.18
C LEU A 89 -7.84 25.44 6.64
N LEU A 90 -7.12 25.50 5.52
CA LEU A 90 -6.43 24.33 4.96
C LEU A 90 -5.25 23.91 5.82
N VAL A 91 -4.44 24.86 6.28
CA VAL A 91 -3.31 24.59 7.19
C VAL A 91 -3.81 24.01 8.51
N ASP A 92 -4.90 24.51 9.08
CA ASP A 92 -5.48 23.98 10.31
C ASP A 92 -6.13 22.62 10.12
N LYS A 93 -6.74 22.36 8.96
CA LYS A 93 -7.21 21.03 8.60
C LYS A 93 -6.05 20.05 8.44
N LEU A 94 -4.95 20.47 7.84
CA LEU A 94 -3.73 19.66 7.71
C LEU A 94 -3.08 19.42 9.08
N LYS A 95 -2.99 20.43 9.94
CA LYS A 95 -2.55 20.27 11.34
C LYS A 95 -3.43 19.29 12.09
N TRP A 96 -4.75 19.35 11.91
CA TRP A 96 -5.69 18.43 12.54
C TRP A 96 -5.51 16.99 12.03
N ILE A 97 -5.30 16.79 10.73
CA ILE A 97 -5.05 15.46 10.14
C ILE A 97 -3.68 14.90 10.58
N LEU A 98 -2.66 15.75 10.72
CA LEU A 98 -1.33 15.38 11.21
C LEU A 98 -1.28 15.20 12.73
N THR A 99 -2.25 15.74 13.48
CA THR A 99 -2.36 15.55 14.92
C THR A 99 -2.95 14.15 15.16
N PRO A 100 -2.21 13.23 15.80
CA PRO A 100 -2.70 11.87 16.00
C PRO A 100 -4.03 11.90 16.74
N CYS A 101 -5.10 11.44 16.09
CA CYS A 101 -6.37 11.21 16.77
C CYS A 101 -6.09 10.30 17.97
N LEU A 102 -6.36 10.82 19.16
CA LEU A 102 -6.17 10.22 20.47
C LEU A 102 -6.69 8.78 20.50
N SER A 103 -5.85 7.78 20.20
CA SER A 103 -6.15 6.37 20.47
C SER A 103 -4.92 5.49 20.51
N GLN A 104 -3.90 5.67 19.65
CA GLN A 104 -2.66 4.88 19.76
C GLN A 104 -1.42 5.68 19.28
N PRO A 105 -0.45 5.96 20.17
CA PRO A 105 0.70 6.83 19.85
C PRO A 105 1.75 6.21 18.91
N ASN A 106 1.63 4.93 18.52
CA ASN A 106 2.76 4.18 17.95
C ASN A 106 2.58 3.61 16.53
N VAL A 107 1.49 3.90 15.81
CA VAL A 107 1.23 3.21 14.52
C VAL A 107 1.17 4.16 13.31
N TYR A 108 0.95 5.46 13.48
CA TYR A 108 0.82 6.38 12.33
C TYR A 108 2.00 7.35 12.26
N ARG A 109 3.08 6.94 11.59
CA ARG A 109 4.03 7.87 11.00
C ARG A 109 3.52 8.19 9.58
N PRO A 110 3.17 9.45 9.24
CA PRO A 110 2.76 9.79 7.88
C PRO A 110 3.81 9.30 6.88
N VAL A 111 3.37 8.60 5.82
CA VAL A 111 4.22 7.91 4.82
C VAL A 111 5.27 8.84 4.19
N LEU A 112 5.07 10.15 4.27
CA LEU A 112 5.93 11.20 3.71
C LEU A 112 6.79 11.94 4.75
N GLY A 113 6.79 11.55 6.03
CA GLY A 113 7.60 12.21 7.07
C GLY A 113 7.19 13.67 7.37
N LEU A 114 5.98 14.08 6.96
CA LEU A 114 5.48 15.44 7.16
C LEU A 114 5.18 15.70 8.65
N GLU A 115 6.08 16.44 9.30
CA GLU A 115 5.87 17.04 10.62
C GLU A 115 5.09 18.36 10.55
N THR A 116 4.40 18.71 11.64
CA THR A 116 3.66 19.97 11.81
C THR A 116 4.54 21.22 11.65
N LYS A 117 5.85 21.08 11.80
CA LYS A 117 6.85 22.14 11.60
C LYS A 117 6.92 22.59 10.13
N HIS A 118 6.72 21.68 9.18
CA HIS A 118 6.77 22.00 7.74
C HIS A 118 5.52 22.75 7.26
N LEU A 119 4.44 22.75 8.04
CA LEU A 119 3.24 23.55 7.75
C LEU A 119 3.43 25.02 8.11
N ALA A 120 4.47 25.38 8.88
CA ALA A 120 4.75 26.77 9.24
C ALA A 120 5.18 27.61 8.04
N GLU A 121 5.75 26.98 6.99
CA GLU A 121 6.15 27.64 5.74
C GLU A 121 4.94 28.01 4.85
N PHE A 122 3.80 27.35 5.06
CA PHE A 122 2.55 27.59 4.32
C PHE A 122 1.59 28.52 5.07
N LEU A 123 1.99 29.04 6.25
CA LEU A 123 1.21 30.05 6.96
C LEU A 123 1.34 31.41 6.25
N PRO A 124 0.22 32.09 5.97
CA PRO A 124 0.22 33.49 5.59
C PRO A 124 1.06 34.39 6.52
N PRO A 125 1.57 35.53 6.02
CA PRO A 125 2.29 36.50 6.83
C PRO A 125 1.48 36.91 8.07
N HIS A 126 2.13 37.00 9.25
CA HIS A 126 1.47 37.34 10.52
C HIS A 126 0.67 38.65 10.46
N GLN A 127 1.12 39.61 9.65
CA GLN A 127 0.46 40.89 9.42
C GLN A 127 -0.90 40.74 8.71
N ASP A 128 -1.02 39.79 7.77
CA ASP A 128 -2.26 39.52 7.05
C ASP A 128 -3.24 38.73 7.92
N MET A 129 -2.73 37.87 8.82
CA MET A 129 -3.54 37.17 9.82
C MET A 129 -4.20 38.13 10.82
N GLU A 130 -3.45 39.11 11.34
CA GLU A 130 -4.00 40.09 12.29
C GLU A 130 -5.05 41.00 11.64
N GLN A 131 -4.84 41.36 10.36
CA GLN A 131 -5.79 42.16 9.61
C GLN A 131 -7.04 41.35 9.26
N MET A 132 -6.88 40.05 8.96
CA MET A 132 -7.99 39.12 8.78
C MET A 132 -8.79 38.95 10.07
N GLU A 133 -8.15 38.71 11.21
CA GLU A 133 -8.85 38.51 12.49
C GLU A 133 -9.65 39.76 12.91
N LYS A 134 -9.12 40.96 12.66
CA LYS A 134 -9.81 42.23 12.95
C LYS A 134 -10.98 42.51 12.00
N SER A 135 -10.90 42.07 10.75
CA SER A 135 -11.94 42.30 9.73
C SER A 135 -13.01 41.20 9.66
N LEU A 136 -12.70 39.99 10.17
CA LEU A 136 -13.60 38.82 10.16
C LEU A 136 -14.99 39.10 10.78
N PRO A 137 -15.12 39.74 11.97
CA PRO A 137 -16.44 39.96 12.57
C PRO A 137 -17.28 40.95 11.76
N ALA A 138 -16.64 41.95 11.16
CA ALA A 138 -17.31 42.97 10.36
C ALA A 138 -17.80 42.40 9.03
N GLU A 139 -16.99 41.59 8.34
CA GLU A 139 -17.37 40.96 7.08
C GLU A 139 -18.41 39.84 7.28
N VAL A 140 -18.25 38.98 8.29
CA VAL A 140 -19.27 37.98 8.65
C VAL A 140 -20.59 38.66 9.03
N GLY A 141 -20.54 39.78 9.76
CA GLY A 141 -21.73 40.55 10.10
C GLY A 141 -22.44 41.15 8.89
N LYS A 142 -21.69 41.66 7.89
CA LYS A 142 -22.26 42.17 6.63
C LYS A 142 -22.89 41.05 5.81
N LEU A 143 -22.18 39.93 5.66
CA LEU A 143 -22.65 38.76 4.91
C LEU A 143 -23.89 38.14 5.56
N LEU A 144 -23.93 38.03 6.89
CA LEU A 144 -25.08 37.51 7.61
C LEU A 144 -26.30 38.44 7.46
N LYS A 145 -26.10 39.76 7.52
CA LYS A 145 -27.17 40.72 7.23
C LYS A 145 -27.69 40.59 5.80
N ALA A 146 -26.80 40.46 4.81
CA ALA A 146 -27.19 40.26 3.41
C ALA A 146 -27.98 38.94 3.22
N ALA A 147 -27.54 37.85 3.84
CA ALA A 147 -28.25 36.56 3.81
C ALA A 147 -29.61 36.64 4.50
N CYS A 148 -29.71 37.35 5.64
CA CYS A 148 -30.99 37.60 6.30
C CYS A 148 -31.93 38.44 5.42
N LEU A 149 -31.41 39.44 4.70
CA LEU A 149 -32.20 40.23 3.74
C LEU A 149 -32.65 39.39 2.53
N GLN A 150 -31.81 38.49 2.04
CA GLN A 150 -32.17 37.52 0.98
C GLN A 150 -33.23 36.52 1.44
N LEU A 151 -33.14 36.05 2.69
CA LEU A 151 -34.18 35.20 3.28
C LEU A 151 -35.48 35.98 3.46
N LEU A 152 -35.40 37.23 3.94
CA LEU A 152 -36.58 38.09 4.07
C LEU A 152 -37.24 38.38 2.72
N SER A 153 -36.45 38.60 1.66
CA SER A 153 -36.98 38.75 0.30
C SER A 153 -37.60 37.46 -0.25
N TYR A 154 -37.15 36.29 0.21
CA TYR A 154 -37.75 35.00 -0.13
C TYR A 154 -39.13 34.81 0.54
N TYR A 155 -39.29 35.28 1.78
CA TYR A 155 -40.58 35.20 2.49
C TYR A 155 -41.56 36.34 2.15
N HIS A 156 -41.11 37.38 1.43
CA HIS A 156 -41.95 38.48 0.95
C HIS A 156 -41.59 38.89 -0.49
N PRO A 157 -42.10 38.19 -1.53
CA PRO A 157 -41.82 38.54 -2.91
C PRO A 157 -43.01 39.28 -3.57
N ASP A 158 -42.71 40.40 -4.25
CA ASP A 158 -43.54 40.86 -5.36
C ASP A 158 -43.35 39.89 -6.55
N SER A 159 -44.44 39.36 -7.10
CA SER A 159 -44.44 38.19 -8.00
C SER A 159 -43.65 38.29 -9.32
N ALA A 160 -43.23 39.49 -9.73
CA ALA A 160 -42.52 39.72 -10.99
C ALA A 160 -40.99 39.58 -10.87
N THR A 161 -40.43 40.02 -9.74
CA THR A 161 -39.00 39.90 -9.43
C THR A 161 -38.61 38.44 -9.17
N GLU A 162 -39.49 37.66 -8.55
CA GLU A 162 -39.26 36.24 -8.22
C GLU A 162 -38.91 35.37 -9.45
N LYS A 163 -39.58 35.58 -10.58
CA LYS A 163 -39.28 34.85 -11.83
C LYS A 163 -37.95 35.25 -12.45
N GLN A 164 -37.57 36.52 -12.35
CA GLN A 164 -36.28 37.01 -12.85
C GLN A 164 -35.13 36.49 -11.98
N TYR A 165 -35.26 36.60 -10.66
CA TYR A 165 -34.27 36.06 -9.72
C TYR A 165 -34.12 34.53 -9.81
N LEU A 166 -35.22 33.79 -9.98
CA LEU A 166 -35.13 32.33 -10.16
C LEU A 166 -34.42 31.93 -11.45
N ASN A 167 -34.57 32.72 -12.52
CA ASN A 167 -33.88 32.46 -13.78
C ASN A 167 -32.39 32.83 -13.69
N GLU A 168 -32.05 33.93 -13.02
CA GLU A 168 -30.66 34.33 -12.77
C GLU A 168 -29.93 33.33 -11.88
N VAL A 169 -30.55 32.87 -10.79
CA VAL A 169 -29.99 31.84 -9.91
C VAL A 169 -29.83 30.51 -10.64
N ARG A 170 -30.76 30.15 -11.54
CA ARG A 170 -30.67 28.95 -12.37
C ARG A 170 -29.51 29.04 -13.37
N ALA A 171 -29.35 30.18 -14.03
CA ALA A 171 -28.23 30.42 -14.94
C ALA A 171 -26.88 30.33 -14.22
N GLN A 172 -26.74 30.97 -13.05
CA GLN A 172 -25.55 30.88 -12.22
C GLN A 172 -25.28 29.44 -11.74
N GLN A 173 -26.34 28.68 -11.42
CA GLN A 173 -26.21 27.28 -11.02
C GLN A 173 -25.73 26.39 -12.18
N GLU A 174 -26.20 26.64 -13.40
CA GLU A 174 -25.76 25.93 -14.60
C GLU A 174 -24.30 26.25 -14.94
N GLU A 175 -23.88 27.52 -14.81
CA GLU A 175 -22.48 27.93 -14.97
C GLU A 175 -21.55 27.30 -13.93
N LEU A 176 -21.96 27.32 -12.66
CA LEU A 176 -21.20 26.69 -11.57
C LEU A 176 -21.09 25.17 -11.77
N LYS A 177 -22.17 24.51 -12.20
CA LYS A 177 -22.14 23.08 -12.55
C LYS A 177 -21.19 22.82 -13.71
N GLY A 178 -21.24 23.62 -14.77
CA GLY A 178 -20.33 23.52 -15.91
C GLY A 178 -18.86 23.68 -15.51
N CYS A 179 -18.55 24.68 -14.67
CA CYS A 179 -17.21 24.92 -14.15
C CYS A 179 -16.73 23.76 -13.25
N LEU A 180 -17.61 23.23 -12.40
CA LEU A 180 -17.32 22.09 -11.53
C LEU A 180 -17.07 20.80 -12.33
N ASP A 181 -17.84 20.56 -13.37
CA ASP A 181 -17.64 19.42 -14.27
C ASP A 181 -16.35 19.57 -15.09
N GLN A 182 -15.99 20.79 -15.49
CA GLN A 182 -14.70 21.06 -16.13
C GLN A 182 -13.52 20.80 -15.18
N LYS A 183 -13.61 21.24 -13.92
CA LYS A 183 -12.58 20.93 -12.91
C LYS A 183 -12.49 19.43 -12.65
N LYS A 184 -13.61 18.72 -12.49
CA LYS A 184 -13.66 17.26 -12.34
C LYS A 184 -12.99 16.54 -13.52
N ALA A 185 -13.29 16.98 -14.76
CA ALA A 185 -12.69 16.42 -15.95
C ALA A 185 -11.16 16.59 -15.94
N VAL A 186 -10.67 17.79 -15.62
CA VAL A 186 -9.22 18.07 -15.52
C VAL A 186 -8.55 17.20 -14.44
N TYR A 187 -9.11 17.13 -13.22
CA TYR A 187 -8.54 16.29 -12.16
C TYR A 187 -8.53 14.81 -12.54
N SER A 188 -9.60 14.30 -13.15
CA SER A 188 -9.68 12.91 -13.61
C SER A 188 -8.65 12.59 -14.68
N GLN A 189 -8.36 13.56 -15.56
CA GLN A 189 -7.34 13.43 -16.61
C GLN A 189 -5.93 13.43 -16.02
N VAL A 190 -5.65 14.30 -15.06
CA VAL A 190 -4.34 14.34 -14.36
C VAL A 190 -4.11 13.03 -13.60
N LEU A 191 -5.10 12.56 -12.84
CA LEU A 191 -5.04 11.27 -12.14
C LEU A 191 -4.77 10.11 -13.10
N ARG A 192 -5.45 10.09 -14.26
CA ARG A 192 -5.22 9.08 -15.29
C ARG A 192 -3.78 9.12 -15.81
N ARG A 193 -3.25 10.31 -16.12
CA ARG A 193 -1.86 10.49 -16.55
C ARG A 193 -0.85 10.01 -15.50
N CYS A 194 -1.05 10.34 -14.22
CA CYS A 194 -0.19 9.88 -13.14
C CYS A 194 -0.23 8.35 -13.01
N LEU A 195 -1.41 7.74 -13.14
CA LEU A 195 -1.58 6.30 -13.09
C LEU A 195 -0.90 5.60 -14.29
N ASP A 196 -0.99 6.19 -15.47
CA ASP A 196 -0.30 5.68 -16.66
C ASP A 196 1.22 5.79 -16.55
N LEU A 197 1.74 6.90 -16.00
CA LEU A 197 3.17 7.07 -15.70
C LEU A 197 3.65 6.02 -14.69
N LEU A 198 2.92 5.82 -13.59
CA LEU A 198 3.24 4.80 -12.60
C LEU A 198 3.23 3.39 -13.20
N LYS A 199 2.27 3.08 -14.08
CA LYS A 199 2.23 1.79 -14.79
C LYS A 199 3.42 1.61 -15.74
N ARG A 200 3.85 2.67 -16.44
CA ARG A 200 5.03 2.64 -17.32
C ARG A 200 6.30 2.39 -16.51
N LEU A 201 6.54 3.20 -15.48
CA LEU A 201 7.68 3.04 -14.58
C LEU A 201 7.69 1.63 -13.96
N ALA A 202 6.56 1.15 -13.46
CA ALA A 202 6.47 -0.21 -12.91
C ALA A 202 6.79 -1.31 -13.93
N ARG A 203 6.46 -1.12 -15.22
CA ARG A 203 6.82 -2.07 -16.28
C ARG A 203 8.30 -1.98 -16.62
N GLU A 204 8.83 -0.77 -16.75
CA GLU A 204 10.24 -0.52 -17.07
C GLU A 204 11.15 -1.06 -15.97
N PHE A 205 10.90 -0.73 -14.70
CA PHE A 205 11.65 -1.28 -13.57
C PHE A 205 11.52 -2.81 -13.46
N ARG A 206 10.35 -3.39 -13.77
CA ARG A 206 10.20 -4.86 -13.78
C ARG A 206 10.98 -5.51 -14.92
N LEU A 207 10.94 -4.94 -16.12
CA LEU A 207 11.65 -5.46 -17.29
C LEU A 207 13.16 -5.35 -17.12
N GLU A 208 13.65 -4.25 -16.56
CA GLU A 208 15.07 -4.02 -16.31
C GLU A 208 15.62 -4.96 -15.23
N VAL A 209 14.92 -5.11 -14.10
CA VAL A 209 15.32 -6.08 -13.06
C VAL A 209 15.29 -7.51 -13.61
N GLN A 210 14.29 -7.83 -14.45
CA GLN A 210 14.18 -9.14 -15.08
C GLN A 210 15.29 -9.38 -16.11
N SER A 211 15.64 -8.41 -16.96
CA SER A 211 16.74 -8.56 -17.92
C SER A 211 18.09 -8.71 -17.23
N ASN A 212 18.32 -7.94 -16.15
CA ASN A 212 19.53 -8.04 -15.35
C ASN A 212 19.64 -9.44 -14.70
N LEU A 213 18.54 -9.98 -14.17
CA LEU A 213 18.52 -11.32 -13.60
C LEU A 213 18.76 -12.40 -14.68
N HIS A 214 18.15 -12.27 -15.86
CA HIS A 214 18.39 -13.19 -16.98
C HIS A 214 19.83 -13.16 -17.45
N GLN A 215 20.43 -11.97 -17.55
CA GLN A 215 21.84 -11.82 -17.95
C GLN A 215 22.78 -12.50 -16.96
N VAL A 216 22.58 -12.31 -15.66
CA VAL A 216 23.39 -12.96 -14.62
C VAL A 216 23.19 -14.49 -14.65
N ASN A 217 21.96 -14.95 -14.86
CA ASN A 217 21.67 -16.38 -14.93
C ASN A 217 22.33 -17.04 -16.15
N ILE A 218 22.30 -16.38 -17.32
CA ILE A 218 23.01 -16.84 -18.52
C ILE A 218 24.52 -16.92 -18.25
N GLN A 219 25.12 -15.87 -17.68
CA GLN A 219 26.54 -15.86 -17.34
C GLN A 219 26.92 -16.98 -16.35
N TYR A 220 26.06 -17.24 -15.35
CA TYR A 220 26.26 -18.32 -14.41
C TYR A 220 26.24 -19.69 -15.09
N ILE A 221 25.25 -19.93 -15.97
CA ILE A 221 25.12 -21.18 -16.72
C ILE A 221 26.29 -21.35 -17.70
N GLU A 222 26.70 -20.29 -18.39
CA GLU A 222 27.89 -20.30 -19.26
C GLU A 222 29.16 -20.65 -18.48
N ALA A 223 29.39 -19.99 -17.34
CA ALA A 223 30.53 -20.30 -16.47
C ALA A 223 30.50 -21.75 -15.98
N LYS A 224 29.32 -22.25 -15.60
CA LYS A 224 29.14 -23.64 -15.16
C LYS A 224 29.40 -24.63 -16.30
N CYS A 225 28.91 -24.36 -17.51
CA CYS A 225 29.17 -25.17 -18.69
C CYS A 225 30.65 -25.17 -19.05
N ASN A 226 31.32 -24.02 -19.00
CA ASN A 226 32.75 -23.90 -19.26
C ASN A 226 33.58 -24.68 -18.24
N ALA A 227 33.21 -24.64 -16.96
CA ALA A 227 33.87 -25.42 -15.91
C ALA A 227 33.70 -26.94 -16.12
N LEU A 228 32.49 -27.38 -16.52
CA LEU A 228 32.24 -28.79 -16.85
C LEU A 228 33.02 -29.23 -18.09
N LEU A 229 33.07 -28.41 -19.14
CA LEU A 229 33.86 -28.68 -20.34
C LEU A 229 35.37 -28.78 -20.03
N LEU A 230 35.88 -27.89 -19.20
CA LEU A 230 37.25 -27.95 -18.68
C LEU A 230 37.50 -29.28 -17.95
N LYS A 231 36.60 -29.66 -17.04
CA LYS A 231 36.73 -30.91 -16.28
C LYS A 231 36.72 -32.15 -17.18
N ILE A 232 35.80 -32.23 -18.14
CA ILE A 232 35.74 -33.34 -19.09
C ILE A 232 37.03 -33.40 -19.92
N ARG A 233 37.54 -32.26 -20.37
CA ARG A 233 38.81 -32.19 -21.11
C ARG A 233 39.98 -32.70 -20.27
N ASP A 234 40.08 -32.29 -19.01
CA ASP A 234 41.16 -32.72 -18.11
C ASP A 234 41.09 -34.22 -17.84
N GLU A 235 39.88 -34.78 -17.64
CA GLU A 235 39.66 -36.23 -17.48
C GLU A 235 40.03 -37.04 -18.73
N LEU A 236 39.65 -36.56 -19.92
CA LEU A 236 40.01 -37.19 -21.19
C LEU A 236 41.52 -37.13 -21.44
N GLN A 237 42.16 -35.99 -21.17
CA GLN A 237 43.60 -35.83 -21.32
C GLN A 237 44.37 -36.70 -20.32
N GLY A 238 43.90 -36.82 -19.08
CA GLY A 238 44.45 -37.74 -18.09
C GLY A 238 44.33 -39.20 -18.52
N SER A 239 43.20 -39.58 -19.13
CA SER A 239 42.98 -40.94 -19.68
C SER A 239 43.90 -41.22 -20.86
N LEU A 240 44.07 -40.27 -21.78
CA LEU A 240 44.96 -40.40 -22.93
C LEU A 240 46.42 -40.59 -22.49
N ILE A 241 46.92 -39.76 -21.56
CA ILE A 241 48.28 -39.89 -21.03
C ILE A 241 48.49 -41.26 -20.37
N LYS A 242 47.45 -41.81 -19.73
CA LYS A 242 47.52 -43.15 -19.15
C LYS A 242 47.62 -44.23 -20.24
N GLU A 243 46.79 -44.17 -21.26
CA GLU A 243 46.87 -45.09 -22.39
C GLU A 243 48.21 -45.00 -23.14
N GLU A 244 48.75 -43.79 -23.34
CA GLU A 244 50.07 -43.60 -23.95
C GLU A 244 51.18 -44.25 -23.12
N LYS A 245 51.12 -44.12 -21.78
CA LYS A 245 52.06 -44.79 -20.88
C LYS A 245 51.91 -46.31 -20.94
N ASP A 246 50.69 -46.82 -20.93
CA ASP A 246 50.41 -48.26 -21.03
C ASP A 246 50.89 -48.82 -22.38
N LEU A 247 50.70 -48.09 -23.48
CA LEU A 247 51.24 -48.47 -24.79
C LEU A 247 52.78 -48.46 -24.81
N ALA A 248 53.42 -47.48 -24.17
CA ALA A 248 54.87 -47.42 -24.06
C ALA A 248 55.43 -48.60 -23.25
N THR A 249 54.78 -48.97 -22.14
CA THR A 249 55.20 -50.15 -21.36
C THR A 249 55.00 -51.44 -22.16
N PHE A 250 53.86 -51.63 -22.83
CA PHE A 250 53.65 -52.79 -23.70
C PHE A 250 54.68 -52.87 -24.82
N ARG A 251 55.03 -51.73 -25.44
CA ARG A 251 56.07 -51.69 -26.47
C ARG A 251 57.45 -52.09 -25.94
N ASN A 252 57.81 -51.63 -24.75
CA ASN A 252 59.06 -52.02 -24.10
C ASN A 252 59.08 -53.53 -23.80
N VAL A 253 58.00 -54.05 -23.21
CA VAL A 253 57.86 -55.49 -22.94
C VAL A 253 57.97 -56.31 -24.23
N LEU A 254 57.30 -55.89 -25.30
CA LEU A 254 57.41 -56.56 -26.61
C LEU A 254 58.84 -56.55 -27.15
N SER A 255 59.57 -55.43 -27.00
CA SER A 255 60.98 -55.37 -27.41
C SER A 255 61.89 -56.30 -26.59
N GLU A 256 61.62 -56.46 -25.28
CA GLU A 256 62.33 -57.44 -24.45
C GLU A 256 62.07 -58.88 -24.92
N TYR A 257 60.82 -59.21 -25.27
CA TYR A 257 60.48 -60.51 -25.86
C TYR A 257 61.11 -60.73 -27.24
N GLU A 258 61.19 -59.71 -28.09
CA GLU A 258 61.89 -59.78 -29.39
C GLU A 258 63.37 -60.09 -29.21
N ILE A 259 64.03 -59.52 -28.19
CA ILE A 259 65.44 -59.81 -27.85
C ILE A 259 65.60 -61.23 -27.31
N LEU A 260 64.62 -61.73 -26.56
CA LEU A 260 64.65 -63.08 -25.99
C LEU A 260 64.38 -64.18 -27.04
N GLY A 261 63.66 -63.84 -28.12
CA GLY A 261 63.38 -64.71 -29.26
C GLY A 261 64.60 -65.44 -29.86
N PRO A 262 65.71 -64.76 -30.21
CA PRO A 262 66.91 -65.42 -30.71
C PRO A 262 67.62 -66.31 -29.68
N GLU A 263 67.52 -66.02 -28.39
CA GLU A 263 68.07 -66.90 -27.34
C GLU A 263 67.25 -68.18 -27.22
N PHE A 264 65.91 -68.07 -27.24
CA PHE A 264 65.03 -69.23 -27.31
C PHE A 264 65.26 -70.06 -28.57
N ALA A 265 65.46 -69.42 -29.73
CA ALA A 265 65.75 -70.13 -30.98
C ALA A 265 67.03 -70.98 -30.88
N LYS A 266 68.09 -70.43 -30.27
CA LYS A 266 69.34 -71.18 -30.01
C LYS A 266 69.12 -72.33 -29.05
N LEU A 267 68.38 -72.11 -27.97
CA LEU A 267 68.10 -73.16 -26.98
C LEU A 267 67.28 -74.31 -27.60
N VAL A 268 66.30 -73.98 -28.44
CA VAL A 268 65.53 -74.96 -29.21
C VAL A 268 66.44 -75.75 -30.14
N GLU A 269 67.37 -75.10 -30.83
CA GLU A 269 68.35 -75.76 -31.70
C GLU A 269 69.31 -76.69 -30.93
N GLU A 270 69.75 -76.30 -29.72
CA GLU A 270 70.56 -77.17 -28.86
C GLU A 270 69.75 -78.37 -28.34
N TYR A 271 68.50 -78.16 -27.96
CA TYR A 271 67.62 -79.22 -27.50
C TYR A 271 67.31 -80.23 -28.61
N THR A 272 67.04 -79.78 -29.85
CA THR A 272 66.80 -80.69 -30.97
C THR A 272 68.03 -81.54 -31.27
N LYS A 273 69.23 -80.94 -31.27
CA LYS A 273 70.50 -81.69 -31.40
C LYS A 273 70.67 -82.74 -30.31
N LEU A 274 70.43 -82.37 -29.05
CA LEU A 274 70.50 -83.32 -27.93
C LEU A 274 69.45 -84.43 -28.07
N HIS A 275 68.24 -84.09 -28.51
CA HIS A 275 67.17 -85.06 -28.73
C HIS A 275 67.53 -86.07 -29.82
N GLU A 276 68.09 -85.64 -30.94
CA GLU A 276 68.60 -86.51 -32.00
C GLU A 276 69.71 -87.44 -31.50
N ILE A 277 70.64 -86.92 -30.68
CA ILE A 277 71.70 -87.75 -30.07
C ILE A 277 71.09 -88.80 -29.13
N ILE A 278 70.11 -88.42 -28.31
CA ILE A 278 69.44 -89.35 -27.40
C ILE A 278 68.68 -90.41 -28.19
N GLN A 279 67.92 -90.04 -29.23
CA GLN A 279 67.23 -90.99 -30.10
C GLN A 279 68.21 -91.95 -30.79
N ASN A 280 69.33 -91.45 -31.33
CA ASN A 280 70.37 -92.28 -31.94
C ASN A 280 70.99 -93.25 -30.93
N ARG A 281 71.26 -92.79 -29.71
CA ARG A 281 71.78 -93.66 -28.63
C ARG A 281 70.76 -94.70 -28.20
N GLN A 282 69.48 -94.32 -28.06
CA GLN A 282 68.39 -95.26 -27.76
C GLN A 282 68.23 -96.30 -28.86
N TRP A 283 68.31 -95.88 -30.13
CA TRP A 283 68.29 -96.79 -31.26
C TRP A 283 69.49 -97.76 -31.22
N MET A 284 70.71 -97.27 -30.98
CA MET A 284 71.89 -98.14 -30.81
C MET A 284 71.73 -99.13 -29.64
N LEU A 285 71.22 -98.69 -28.49
CA LEU A 285 71.00 -99.57 -27.33
C LEU A 285 69.92 -100.63 -27.63
N ALA A 286 68.85 -100.27 -28.34
CA ALA A 286 67.84 -101.21 -28.76
C ALA A 286 68.39 -102.24 -29.77
N GLU A 287 69.32 -101.83 -30.64
CA GLU A 287 69.96 -102.73 -31.60
C GLU A 287 71.01 -103.64 -30.94
N LEU A 288 71.77 -103.12 -29.97
CA LEU A 288 72.69 -103.93 -29.17
C LEU A 288 71.97 -104.95 -28.28
N ASN A 289 70.77 -104.65 -27.79
CA ASN A 289 69.95 -105.61 -27.02
C ASN A 289 69.29 -106.70 -27.89
N LYS A 290 69.43 -106.67 -29.22
CA LYS A 290 68.92 -107.73 -30.12
C LYS A 290 69.94 -108.84 -30.41
N TYR A 291 71.20 -108.67 -30.00
CA TYR A 291 72.28 -109.65 -30.13
C TYR A 291 72.71 -110.17 -28.76
#